data_AF-A0A7C4AGK9-F1
#
_entry.id   AF-A0A7C4AGK9-F1
#
_cell.length_a   1.000
_cell.length_b   1.000
_cell.length_c   1.000
_cell.angle_alpha   90.00
_cell.angle_beta   90.00
_cell.angle_gamma   90.00
#
_symmetry.space_group_name_H-M   'P 1'
#
loop_
_entity.id
_entity.type
_entity.pdbx_description
1 polymer ?
#
loop_
_entity_poly.entity_id
_entity_poly.type
_entity_poly.pdbx_seq_one_letter_code
_entity_poly.pdbx_strand_id
1 'polypeptide(L)'
;MRLSRFFCCLAAWLALCAPLWAAAPDKLFHLTILHTNDIHAHIDQFNDLGQSCSEEDIQKNACFGGYPRIASAVEAARKKGGNVLLLDAGDQFTGTLFFNVLKGAPSQACLNALRYTAMTLGNHEFDDGPAVLADTLLKGLNVPVLAANMDAEREPALKGRTRPWMVLTVGGRKVGLVGLANEHTPRMSSPGPDVAFSDSAQALRKAVQELSAQGADIVVAVTHVGYDHDRKLAASVDGVDVIVGGHSHTLLSNTDAKAAGPYPTVEQSPSGKPVLVVQAKAWGKYLGDLEVDFDAKGVPIAWRGEPLLLDGSRPQDPAMLAKVKAWEEELKPYMSHVVGKLTDPLRPNCRGGECALGNVMADALRAAAKDQGVRAAFINGGAARAGLKAGDVNVGDLLTVYPFQ
;
A
#
# COMPACT_ATOMS: atom_id res chain seq x y z
N MET A 1 96.98 26.51 -30.11
CA MET A 1 95.83 26.60 -29.17
C MET A 1 94.55 26.32 -29.95
N ARG A 2 93.78 25.33 -29.48
CA ARG A 2 92.64 24.70 -30.17
C ARG A 2 91.30 25.39 -29.85
N LEU A 3 90.37 25.19 -30.79
CA LEU A 3 88.92 25.44 -30.77
C LEU A 3 88.23 25.03 -29.45
N SER A 4 87.04 25.63 -29.18
CA SER A 4 85.84 24.88 -28.77
C SER A 4 84.53 25.66 -28.95
N ARG A 5 83.52 24.93 -29.44
CA ARG A 5 82.12 25.27 -29.74
C ARG A 5 81.23 25.14 -28.49
N PHE A 6 80.12 25.89 -28.40
CA PHE A 6 78.90 25.58 -27.63
C PHE A 6 77.71 26.21 -28.38
N PHE A 7 76.96 25.50 -29.24
CA PHE A 7 75.84 24.56 -29.03
C PHE A 7 74.64 25.10 -28.25
N CYS A 8 73.51 25.16 -28.99
CA CYS A 8 72.14 25.52 -28.59
C CYS A 8 71.60 24.71 -27.41
N CYS A 9 70.71 25.32 -26.61
CA CYS A 9 69.55 24.68 -26.00
C CYS A 9 68.50 25.75 -25.62
N LEU A 10 67.56 26.02 -26.54
CA LEU A 10 66.31 26.71 -26.21
C LEU A 10 65.35 25.67 -25.61
N ALA A 11 65.12 25.72 -24.30
CA ALA A 11 64.13 24.89 -23.64
C ALA A 11 62.74 25.55 -23.78
N ALA A 12 61.91 25.01 -24.66
CA ALA A 12 60.49 25.37 -24.74
C ALA A 12 59.73 24.73 -23.57
N TRP A 13 59.28 25.55 -22.62
CA TRP A 13 58.31 25.15 -21.60
C TRP A 13 56.90 25.16 -22.22
N LEU A 14 56.47 24.01 -22.74
CA LEU A 14 55.07 23.74 -23.06
C LEU A 14 54.33 23.46 -21.75
N ALA A 15 53.65 24.46 -21.21
CA ALA A 15 52.65 24.27 -20.16
C ALA A 15 51.46 23.49 -20.75
N LEU A 16 51.41 22.18 -20.51
CA LEU A 16 50.20 21.39 -20.72
C LEU A 16 49.14 21.83 -19.69
N CYS A 17 48.32 22.81 -20.06
CA CYS A 17 46.99 22.95 -19.49
C CYS A 17 46.14 21.79 -20.02
N ALA A 18 46.14 20.66 -19.29
CA ALA A 18 45.09 19.67 -19.47
C ALA A 18 43.76 20.32 -19.03
N PRO A 19 42.72 20.34 -19.88
CA PRO A 19 41.41 20.75 -19.41
C PRO A 19 40.97 19.71 -18.37
N LEU A 20 40.91 20.13 -17.11
CA LEU A 20 40.10 19.47 -16.09
C LEU A 20 38.66 19.55 -16.62
N TRP A 21 38.23 18.52 -17.37
CA TRP A 21 36.82 18.26 -17.56
C TRP A 21 36.28 17.97 -16.16
N ALA A 22 35.69 19.00 -15.54
CA ALA A 22 34.75 18.77 -14.46
C ALA A 22 33.69 17.84 -15.04
N ALA A 23 33.68 16.58 -14.59
CA ALA A 23 32.58 15.68 -14.88
C ALA A 23 31.31 16.44 -14.53
N ALA A 24 30.39 16.58 -15.49
CA ALA A 24 29.07 17.11 -15.20
C ALA A 24 28.53 16.30 -14.01
N PRO A 25 27.95 16.95 -12.98
CA PRO A 25 27.39 16.21 -11.86
C PRO A 25 26.47 15.13 -12.42
N ASP A 26 26.68 13.88 -12.01
CA ASP A 26 25.90 12.74 -12.48
C ASP A 26 24.42 13.12 -12.41
N LYS A 27 23.73 13.02 -13.56
CA LYS A 27 22.33 13.44 -13.65
C LYS A 27 21.52 12.57 -12.70
N LEU A 28 21.01 13.18 -11.63
CA LEU A 28 20.16 12.49 -10.66
C LEU A 28 18.93 11.93 -11.36
N PHE A 29 18.53 10.73 -10.96
CA PHE A 29 17.29 10.12 -11.40
C PHE A 29 16.21 10.39 -10.38
N HIS A 30 15.25 11.23 -10.78
CA HIS A 30 14.08 11.55 -9.97
C HIS A 30 12.98 10.50 -10.19
N LEU A 31 12.42 9.97 -9.11
CA LEU A 31 11.31 9.02 -9.12
C LEU A 31 10.25 9.45 -8.10
N THR A 32 9.00 9.54 -8.56
CA THR A 32 7.83 9.70 -7.70
C THR A 32 7.18 8.33 -7.50
N ILE A 33 6.97 7.96 -6.24
CA ILE A 33 6.30 6.74 -5.82
C ILE A 33 5.01 7.14 -5.13
N LEU A 34 3.90 6.98 -5.85
CA LEU A 34 2.57 7.04 -5.29
C LEU A 34 2.21 5.67 -4.74
N HIS A 35 1.57 5.61 -3.59
CA HIS A 35 1.16 4.32 -3.03
C HIS A 35 -0.10 4.34 -2.17
N THR A 36 -0.75 3.19 -2.15
CA THR A 36 -1.86 2.86 -1.26
C THR A 36 -1.58 1.53 -0.56
N ASN A 37 -2.23 1.33 0.58
CA ASN A 37 -2.22 0.08 1.33
C ASN A 37 -3.52 0.00 2.15
N ASP A 38 -3.99 -1.21 2.41
CA ASP A 38 -5.10 -1.48 3.34
C ASP A 38 -6.38 -0.70 2.99
N ILE A 39 -6.74 -0.65 1.70
CA ILE A 39 -7.96 0.02 1.24
C ILE A 39 -9.21 -0.62 1.86
N HIS A 40 -9.19 -1.92 2.13
CA HIS A 40 -10.27 -2.64 2.82
C HIS A 40 -11.65 -2.36 2.22
N ALA A 41 -11.75 -2.46 0.90
CA ALA A 41 -12.97 -2.20 0.15
C ALA A 41 -13.64 -0.83 0.37
N HIS A 42 -12.91 0.20 0.83
CA HIS A 42 -13.41 1.58 0.89
C HIS A 42 -13.43 2.19 -0.53
N ILE A 43 -14.33 1.67 -1.36
CA ILE A 43 -14.46 2.04 -2.77
C ILE A 43 -15.04 3.46 -2.91
N ASP A 44 -16.08 3.78 -2.13
CA ASP A 44 -16.56 5.15 -1.93
C ASP A 44 -15.93 5.80 -0.69
N GLN A 45 -16.18 7.10 -0.56
CA GLN A 45 -15.84 7.89 0.61
C GLN A 45 -16.55 7.41 1.88
N PHE A 46 -15.90 7.66 3.02
CA PHE A 46 -16.39 7.27 4.33
C PHE A 46 -16.22 8.40 5.35
N ASN A 47 -17.00 8.38 6.42
CA ASN A 47 -16.93 9.37 7.51
C ASN A 47 -15.94 8.95 8.62
N ASP A 48 -15.89 9.71 9.71
CA ASP A 48 -14.96 9.44 10.81
C ASP A 48 -15.22 8.13 11.59
N LEU A 49 -16.34 7.45 11.31
CA LEU A 49 -16.69 6.13 11.84
C LEU A 49 -16.25 4.98 10.93
N GLY A 50 -15.73 5.26 9.72
CA GLY A 50 -15.50 4.21 8.71
C GLY A 50 -16.79 3.73 8.03
N GLN A 51 -17.88 4.50 8.13
CA GLN A 51 -19.17 4.19 7.49
C GLN A 51 -19.37 5.05 6.25
N SER A 52 -20.29 4.66 5.37
CA SER A 52 -20.70 5.46 4.22
C SER A 52 -21.13 6.86 4.67
N CYS A 53 -20.69 7.87 3.93
CA CYS A 53 -21.04 9.26 4.24
C CYS A 53 -22.54 9.54 4.08
N SER A 54 -23.12 10.22 5.06
CA SER A 54 -24.43 10.85 4.95
C SER A 54 -24.38 12.14 4.13
N GLU A 55 -25.55 12.65 3.71
CA GLU A 55 -25.63 13.98 3.07
C GLU A 55 -25.06 15.09 3.98
N GLU A 56 -25.27 14.97 5.28
CA GLU A 56 -24.72 15.90 6.28
C GLU A 56 -23.19 15.84 6.32
N ASP A 57 -22.59 14.64 6.29
CA ASP A 57 -21.13 14.47 6.25
C ASP A 57 -20.54 15.13 4.99
N ILE A 58 -21.21 14.96 3.85
CA ILE A 58 -20.80 15.55 2.57
C ILE A 58 -20.86 17.08 2.63
N GLN A 59 -21.97 17.65 3.11
CA GLN A 59 -22.15 19.10 3.23
C GLN A 59 -21.12 19.73 4.18
N LYS A 60 -20.70 19.00 5.21
CA LYS A 60 -19.70 19.43 6.19
C LYS A 60 -18.26 19.15 5.77
N ASN A 61 -18.02 18.58 4.58
CA ASN A 61 -16.70 18.10 4.15
C ASN A 61 -16.05 17.12 5.14
N ALA A 62 -16.87 16.34 5.87
CA ALA A 62 -16.43 15.37 6.88
C ALA A 62 -16.18 13.96 6.30
N CYS A 63 -16.16 13.85 4.97
CA CYS A 63 -15.86 12.63 4.24
C CYS A 63 -14.39 12.51 3.88
N PHE A 64 -13.91 11.27 3.81
CA PHE A 64 -12.54 10.92 3.48
C PHE A 64 -12.47 9.84 2.42
N GLY A 65 -11.35 9.80 1.71
CA GLY A 65 -10.97 8.73 0.79
C GLY A 65 -11.94 8.48 -0.34
N GLY A 66 -12.04 7.20 -0.72
CA GLY A 66 -12.75 6.71 -1.90
C GLY A 66 -11.89 6.78 -3.17
N TYR A 67 -12.02 5.77 -4.02
CA TYR A 67 -11.33 5.73 -5.31
C TYR A 67 -11.57 6.95 -6.21
N PRO A 68 -12.72 7.67 -6.16
CA PRO A 68 -12.87 8.90 -6.92
C PRO A 68 -11.87 10.00 -6.53
N ARG A 69 -11.56 10.17 -5.23
CA ARG A 69 -10.53 11.14 -4.79
C ARG A 69 -9.12 10.64 -5.10
N ILE A 70 -8.88 9.35 -4.91
CA ILE A 70 -7.58 8.73 -5.26
C ILE A 70 -7.30 8.93 -6.75
N ALA A 71 -8.28 8.67 -7.63
CA ALA A 71 -8.16 8.85 -9.07
C ALA A 71 -7.80 10.30 -9.43
N SER A 72 -8.49 11.28 -8.83
CA SER A 72 -8.20 12.70 -9.06
C SER A 72 -6.79 13.08 -8.63
N ALA A 73 -6.36 12.61 -7.45
CA ALA A 73 -5.03 12.88 -6.90
C ALA A 73 -3.91 12.23 -7.73
N VAL A 74 -4.09 10.97 -8.14
CA VAL A 74 -3.15 10.23 -9.00
C VAL A 74 -3.00 10.92 -10.35
N GLU A 75 -4.09 11.33 -10.98
CA GLU A 75 -4.02 12.02 -12.28
C GLU A 75 -3.42 13.43 -12.13
N ALA A 76 -3.67 14.13 -11.02
CA ALA A 76 -2.98 15.39 -10.72
C ALA A 76 -1.47 15.21 -10.56
N ALA A 77 -1.02 14.16 -9.87
CA ALA A 77 0.39 13.83 -9.72
C ALA A 77 1.03 13.47 -11.06
N ARG A 78 0.39 12.62 -11.87
CA ARG A 78 0.86 12.28 -13.23
C ARG A 78 0.98 13.48 -14.16
N LYS A 79 0.08 14.45 -14.06
CA LYS A 79 0.12 15.69 -14.86
C LYS A 79 1.35 16.57 -14.55
N LYS A 80 1.97 16.43 -13.38
CA LYS A 80 3.26 17.09 -13.09
C LYS A 80 4.39 16.57 -13.98
N GLY A 81 4.22 15.40 -14.58
CA GLY A 81 5.21 14.74 -15.44
C GLY A 81 6.29 14.01 -14.65
N GLY A 82 7.30 13.51 -15.37
CA GLY A 82 8.41 12.76 -14.77
C GLY A 82 8.15 11.26 -14.66
N ASN A 83 8.96 10.60 -13.83
CA ASN A 83 8.94 9.17 -13.63
C ASN A 83 8.03 8.85 -12.44
N VAL A 84 6.86 8.25 -12.69
CA VAL A 84 5.86 7.97 -11.64
C VAL A 84 5.55 6.48 -11.58
N LEU A 85 5.64 5.90 -10.40
CA LEU A 85 5.10 4.58 -10.07
C LEU A 85 3.87 4.75 -9.19
N LEU A 86 2.85 3.91 -9.41
CA LEU A 86 1.69 3.81 -8.52
C LEU A 86 1.61 2.37 -8.00
N LEU A 87 1.82 2.18 -6.70
CA LEU A 87 1.99 0.86 -6.09
C LEU A 87 0.90 0.60 -5.05
N ASP A 88 0.43 -0.63 -4.97
CA ASP A 88 -0.50 -1.04 -3.91
C ASP A 88 0.11 -2.13 -3.03
N ALA A 89 0.13 -1.88 -1.73
CA ALA A 89 0.75 -2.76 -0.76
C ALA A 89 -0.20 -3.85 -0.22
N GLY A 90 -1.33 -4.14 -0.87
CA GLY A 90 -2.24 -5.24 -0.49
C GLY A 90 -3.37 -4.83 0.47
N ASP A 91 -4.23 -5.79 0.81
CA ASP A 91 -5.48 -5.63 1.57
C ASP A 91 -6.49 -4.67 0.89
N GLN A 92 -6.76 -4.96 -0.38
CA GLN A 92 -7.89 -4.41 -1.12
C GLN A 92 -9.21 -5.05 -0.70
N PHE A 93 -9.17 -6.31 -0.29
CA PHE A 93 -10.33 -7.08 0.15
C PHE A 93 -10.75 -6.74 1.58
N THR A 94 -11.99 -7.10 1.89
CA THR A 94 -12.63 -7.06 3.21
C THR A 94 -12.70 -5.69 3.88
N GLY A 95 -13.90 -5.28 4.32
CA GLY A 95 -14.04 -4.07 5.14
C GLY A 95 -15.37 -3.36 4.97
N THR A 96 -16.00 -3.45 3.80
CA THR A 96 -17.29 -2.82 3.51
C THR A 96 -18.19 -3.76 2.70
N LEU A 97 -19.45 -3.36 2.53
CA LEU A 97 -20.40 -4.04 1.65
C LEU A 97 -19.91 -4.24 0.21
N PHE A 98 -19.01 -3.40 -0.30
CA PHE A 98 -18.46 -3.58 -1.64
C PHE A 98 -17.81 -4.95 -1.78
N PHE A 99 -17.01 -5.38 -0.80
CA PHE A 99 -16.44 -6.72 -0.83
C PHE A 99 -17.46 -7.79 -0.45
N ASN A 100 -18.25 -7.58 0.61
CA ASN A 100 -19.16 -8.61 1.09
C ASN A 100 -20.17 -9.06 0.01
N VAL A 101 -20.61 -8.14 -0.85
CA VAL A 101 -21.61 -8.41 -1.90
C VAL A 101 -20.95 -8.57 -3.29
N LEU A 102 -20.04 -7.68 -3.68
CA LEU A 102 -19.48 -7.63 -5.03
C LEU A 102 -18.09 -8.28 -5.13
N LYS A 103 -17.55 -8.78 -4.01
CA LYS A 103 -16.23 -9.40 -3.89
C LYS A 103 -15.13 -8.49 -4.45
N GLY A 104 -14.11 -9.04 -5.09
CA GLY A 104 -12.97 -8.29 -5.59
C GLY A 104 -13.22 -7.42 -6.84
N ALA A 105 -14.39 -7.52 -7.47
CA ALA A 105 -14.62 -6.90 -8.79
C ALA A 105 -14.53 -5.36 -8.78
N PRO A 106 -15.08 -4.63 -7.78
CA PRO A 106 -14.87 -3.19 -7.67
C PRO A 106 -13.40 -2.81 -7.53
N SER A 107 -12.66 -3.48 -6.63
CA SER A 107 -11.24 -3.23 -6.43
C SER A 107 -10.44 -3.48 -7.72
N GLN A 108 -10.69 -4.58 -8.43
CA GLN A 108 -10.07 -4.86 -9.72
C GLN A 108 -10.31 -3.73 -10.73
N ALA A 109 -11.57 -3.30 -10.88
CA ALA A 109 -11.93 -2.25 -11.83
C ALA A 109 -11.26 -0.92 -11.50
N CYS A 110 -11.15 -0.58 -10.22
CA CYS A 110 -10.45 0.61 -9.75
C CYS A 110 -8.94 0.53 -10.01
N LEU A 111 -8.28 -0.57 -9.64
CA LEU A 111 -6.84 -0.78 -9.86
C LEU A 111 -6.49 -0.68 -11.36
N ASN A 112 -7.29 -1.28 -12.22
CA ASN A 112 -7.15 -1.20 -13.67
C ASN A 112 -7.32 0.23 -14.19
N ALA A 113 -8.38 0.92 -13.78
CA ALA A 113 -8.68 2.28 -14.24
C ALA A 113 -7.58 3.27 -13.84
N LEU A 114 -7.02 3.12 -12.65
CA LEU A 114 -5.92 3.97 -12.15
C LEU A 114 -4.55 3.55 -12.71
N ARG A 115 -4.46 2.45 -13.45
CA ARG A 115 -3.20 1.96 -14.05
C ARG A 115 -2.10 1.81 -12.99
N TYR A 116 -2.39 1.08 -11.91
CA TYR A 116 -1.36 0.71 -10.93
C TYR A 116 -0.21 -0.01 -11.64
N THR A 117 1.01 0.30 -11.22
CA THR A 117 2.23 -0.27 -11.79
C THR A 117 2.45 -1.70 -11.30
N ALA A 118 2.19 -1.96 -10.02
CA ALA A 118 2.22 -3.28 -9.42
C ALA A 118 1.42 -3.26 -8.11
N MET A 119 1.01 -4.45 -7.67
CA MET A 119 0.51 -4.67 -6.32
C MET A 119 1.16 -5.90 -5.69
N THR A 120 1.18 -5.99 -4.36
CA THR A 120 1.38 -7.26 -3.66
C THR A 120 0.05 -7.77 -3.07
N LEU A 121 0.08 -8.94 -2.43
CA LEU A 121 -1.09 -9.53 -1.77
C LEU A 121 -0.94 -9.37 -0.26
N GLY A 122 -1.95 -8.79 0.37
CA GLY A 122 -2.13 -8.83 1.80
C GLY A 122 -2.81 -10.12 2.25
N ASN A 123 -3.08 -10.19 3.56
CA ASN A 123 -3.73 -11.37 4.12
C ASN A 123 -5.21 -11.42 3.73
N HIS A 124 -5.89 -10.27 3.63
CA HIS A 124 -7.34 -10.24 3.38
C HIS A 124 -7.71 -10.63 1.94
N GLU A 125 -6.77 -10.63 1.00
CA GLU A 125 -6.98 -11.20 -0.33
C GLU A 125 -7.40 -12.68 -0.30
N PHE A 126 -7.13 -13.39 0.81
CA PHE A 126 -7.42 -14.81 0.99
C PHE A 126 -8.63 -15.10 1.88
N ASP A 127 -9.40 -14.08 2.31
CA ASP A 127 -10.47 -14.28 3.30
C ASP A 127 -11.52 -15.29 2.85
N ASP A 128 -11.97 -15.14 1.60
CA ASP A 128 -12.90 -16.06 0.94
C ASP A 128 -12.18 -17.14 0.10
N GLY A 129 -10.88 -17.31 0.34
CA GLY A 129 -10.03 -18.31 -0.26
C GLY A 129 -9.54 -18.05 -1.70
N PRO A 130 -8.66 -18.93 -2.22
CA PRO A 130 -7.98 -18.75 -3.50
C PRO A 130 -8.89 -18.60 -4.72
N ALA A 131 -10.05 -19.28 -4.72
CA ALA A 131 -11.00 -19.22 -5.83
C ALA A 131 -11.61 -17.82 -5.98
N VAL A 132 -12.02 -17.19 -4.87
CA VAL A 132 -12.58 -15.82 -4.90
C VAL A 132 -11.52 -14.80 -5.28
N LEU A 133 -10.31 -14.92 -4.74
CA LEU A 133 -9.17 -14.10 -5.17
C LEU A 133 -8.96 -14.20 -6.70
N ALA A 134 -8.88 -15.43 -7.21
CA ALA A 134 -8.66 -15.68 -8.62
C ALA A 134 -9.79 -15.10 -9.50
N ASP A 135 -11.04 -15.40 -9.17
CA ASP A 135 -12.18 -15.11 -10.04
C ASP A 135 -12.65 -13.65 -9.99
N THR A 136 -12.45 -12.98 -8.86
CA THR A 136 -13.04 -11.65 -8.63
C THR A 136 -12.01 -10.52 -8.65
N LEU A 137 -10.75 -10.80 -8.29
CA LEU A 137 -9.67 -9.81 -8.38
C LEU A 137 -8.69 -10.12 -9.50
N LEU A 138 -8.14 -11.33 -9.59
CA LEU A 138 -7.03 -11.58 -10.53
C LEU A 138 -7.50 -11.77 -11.99
N LYS A 139 -8.73 -12.28 -12.19
CA LYS A 139 -9.31 -12.53 -13.51
C LYS A 139 -9.69 -11.23 -14.21
N GLY A 140 -8.78 -10.72 -15.05
CA GLY A 140 -8.98 -9.46 -15.78
C GLY A 140 -8.23 -8.26 -15.17
N LEU A 141 -7.41 -8.50 -14.15
CA LEU A 141 -6.48 -7.51 -13.63
C LEU A 141 -5.32 -7.31 -14.61
N ASN A 142 -5.09 -6.07 -15.02
CA ASN A 142 -3.98 -5.66 -15.88
C ASN A 142 -2.75 -5.22 -15.06
N VAL A 143 -2.87 -5.22 -13.74
CA VAL A 143 -1.83 -4.85 -12.78
C VAL A 143 -1.03 -6.10 -12.43
N PRO A 144 0.31 -6.10 -12.60
CA PRO A 144 1.16 -7.18 -12.14
C PRO A 144 1.03 -7.39 -10.62
N VAL A 145 0.77 -8.63 -10.21
CA VAL A 145 0.75 -9.05 -8.80
C VAL A 145 2.08 -9.70 -8.44
N LEU A 146 2.77 -9.10 -7.46
CA LEU A 146 4.11 -9.50 -7.03
C LEU A 146 4.06 -10.19 -5.66
N ALA A 147 4.66 -11.36 -5.54
CA ALA A 147 4.76 -12.10 -4.28
C ALA A 147 5.95 -13.09 -4.29
N ALA A 148 7.14 -12.61 -3.97
CA ALA A 148 8.38 -13.40 -4.01
C ALA A 148 8.46 -14.48 -2.92
N ASN A 149 7.75 -14.28 -1.82
CA ASN A 149 7.70 -15.23 -0.71
C ASN A 149 6.49 -16.18 -0.76
N MET A 150 5.67 -16.14 -1.82
CA MET A 150 4.49 -16.99 -1.97
C MET A 150 4.71 -18.05 -3.06
N ASP A 151 4.42 -19.31 -2.73
CA ASP A 151 4.33 -20.42 -3.67
C ASP A 151 2.88 -20.90 -3.76
N ALA A 152 2.28 -20.74 -4.94
CA ALA A 152 0.91 -21.15 -5.23
C ALA A 152 0.85 -22.13 -6.42
N GLU A 153 1.96 -22.80 -6.76
CA GLU A 153 2.02 -23.72 -7.92
C GLU A 153 1.11 -24.94 -7.76
N ARG A 154 0.79 -25.28 -6.51
CA ARG A 154 -0.12 -26.38 -6.14
C ARG A 154 -1.59 -25.96 -6.08
N GLU A 155 -1.89 -24.67 -6.12
CA GLU A 155 -3.24 -24.12 -6.08
C GLU A 155 -3.69 -23.78 -7.52
N PRO A 156 -4.55 -24.58 -8.16
CA PRO A 156 -4.93 -24.40 -9.56
C PRO A 156 -5.52 -23.02 -9.88
N ALA A 157 -6.22 -22.39 -8.94
CA ALA A 157 -6.82 -21.07 -9.15
C ALA A 157 -5.76 -19.95 -9.27
N LEU A 158 -4.63 -20.11 -8.57
CA LEU A 158 -3.59 -19.09 -8.45
C LEU A 158 -2.31 -19.40 -9.23
N LYS A 159 -2.16 -20.62 -9.76
CA LYS A 159 -1.02 -21.02 -10.57
C LYS A 159 -0.76 -20.04 -11.73
N GLY A 160 0.44 -19.49 -11.78
CA GLY A 160 0.86 -18.51 -12.79
C GLY A 160 0.15 -17.15 -12.74
N ARG A 161 -0.62 -16.86 -11.69
CA ARG A 161 -1.33 -15.57 -11.52
C ARG A 161 -0.48 -14.50 -10.84
N THR A 162 0.58 -14.90 -10.15
CA THR A 162 1.55 -14.01 -9.51
C THR A 162 2.94 -14.25 -10.08
N ARG A 163 3.84 -13.31 -9.87
CA ARG A 163 5.27 -13.46 -10.14
C ARG A 163 6.06 -12.88 -8.96
N PRO A 164 7.32 -13.26 -8.76
CA PRO A 164 8.01 -12.83 -7.55
C PRO A 164 8.48 -11.36 -7.63
N TRP A 165 8.94 -10.94 -8.81
CA TRP A 165 9.44 -9.60 -9.10
C TRP A 165 9.26 -9.25 -10.58
N MET A 166 9.59 -8.01 -10.95
CA MET A 166 9.69 -7.55 -12.34
C MET A 166 10.71 -6.43 -12.48
N VAL A 167 11.24 -6.24 -13.68
CA VAL A 167 12.11 -5.09 -14.04
C VAL A 167 11.36 -4.20 -15.00
N LEU A 168 11.37 -2.89 -14.73
CA LEU A 168 10.77 -1.85 -15.55
C LEU A 168 11.85 -0.88 -16.01
N THR A 169 11.76 -0.40 -17.25
CA THR A 169 12.57 0.74 -17.69
C THR A 169 11.77 2.02 -17.49
N VAL A 170 12.22 2.87 -16.57
CA VAL A 170 11.58 4.14 -16.21
C VAL A 170 12.58 5.26 -16.45
N GLY A 171 12.25 6.23 -17.30
CA GLY A 171 13.17 7.33 -17.63
C GLY A 171 14.55 6.90 -18.14
N GLY A 172 14.65 5.72 -18.75
CA GLY A 172 15.91 5.13 -19.23
C GLY A 172 16.70 4.33 -18.19
N ARG A 173 16.25 4.25 -16.94
CA ARG A 173 16.86 3.44 -15.86
C ARG A 173 16.05 2.18 -15.58
N LYS A 174 16.71 1.12 -15.10
CA LYS A 174 16.07 -0.15 -14.77
C LYS A 174 15.69 -0.18 -13.30
N VAL A 175 14.40 -0.14 -13.01
CA VAL A 175 13.85 -0.25 -11.66
C VAL A 175 13.30 -1.66 -11.47
N GLY A 176 13.82 -2.36 -10.46
CA GLY A 176 13.31 -3.63 -10.00
C GLY A 176 12.19 -3.45 -8.98
N LEU A 177 11.07 -4.15 -9.17
CA LEU A 177 9.99 -4.24 -8.20
C LEU A 177 9.91 -5.67 -7.68
N VAL A 178 9.91 -5.84 -6.36
CA VAL A 178 9.71 -7.13 -5.69
C VAL A 178 8.50 -7.04 -4.77
N GLY A 179 7.65 -8.06 -4.77
CA GLY A 179 6.51 -8.14 -3.85
C GLY A 179 6.79 -9.07 -2.68
N LEU A 180 6.27 -8.76 -1.49
CA LEU A 180 6.26 -9.67 -0.34
C LEU A 180 4.85 -9.72 0.24
N ALA A 181 4.18 -10.86 0.05
CA ALA A 181 2.89 -11.11 0.66
C ALA A 181 3.04 -11.34 2.17
N ASN A 182 1.95 -11.21 2.93
CA ASN A 182 2.00 -11.45 4.36
C ASN A 182 2.30 -12.94 4.66
N GLU A 183 3.48 -13.24 5.19
CA GLU A 183 3.90 -14.62 5.48
C GLU A 183 3.10 -15.31 6.59
N HIS A 184 2.33 -14.54 7.36
CA HIS A 184 1.46 -15.04 8.42
C HIS A 184 0.00 -15.21 7.96
N THR A 185 -0.29 -15.03 6.67
CA THR A 185 -1.62 -15.25 6.07
C THR A 185 -2.31 -16.56 6.50
N PRO A 186 -1.62 -17.72 6.58
CA PRO A 186 -2.26 -18.97 7.03
C PRO A 186 -2.84 -18.95 8.45
N ARG A 187 -2.49 -17.94 9.28
CA ARG A 187 -3.02 -17.76 10.63
C ARG A 187 -4.06 -16.63 10.73
N MET A 188 -4.20 -15.83 9.67
CA MET A 188 -5.04 -14.63 9.65
C MET A 188 -6.19 -14.71 8.65
N SER A 189 -6.10 -15.61 7.68
CA SER A 189 -7.04 -15.73 6.58
C SER A 189 -7.10 -17.18 6.07
N SER A 190 -7.68 -17.42 4.89
CA SER A 190 -8.02 -18.75 4.39
C SER A 190 -7.29 -19.13 3.08
N PRO A 191 -5.94 -19.09 3.02
CA PRO A 191 -5.21 -19.39 1.78
C PRO A 191 -5.27 -20.87 1.35
N GLY A 192 -5.77 -21.76 2.20
CA GLY A 192 -5.79 -23.19 1.96
C GLY A 192 -4.41 -23.86 2.14
N PRO A 193 -4.35 -25.19 2.01
CA PRO A 193 -3.12 -25.96 2.25
C PRO A 193 -2.12 -25.93 1.08
N ASP A 194 -2.55 -25.50 -0.11
CA ASP A 194 -1.76 -25.55 -1.35
C ASP A 194 -1.12 -24.20 -1.72
N VAL A 195 -1.25 -23.19 -0.85
CA VAL A 195 -0.51 -21.93 -0.92
C VAL A 195 0.45 -21.85 0.26
N ALA A 196 1.75 -21.77 -0.03
CA ALA A 196 2.80 -21.69 0.98
C ALA A 196 3.42 -20.29 1.01
N PHE A 197 3.82 -19.86 2.20
CA PHE A 197 4.51 -18.60 2.42
C PHE A 197 5.85 -18.86 3.11
N SER A 198 6.91 -18.26 2.58
CA SER A 198 8.29 -18.36 3.07
C SER A 198 8.72 -17.08 3.77
N ASP A 199 9.88 -17.14 4.44
CA ASP A 199 10.46 -16.00 5.15
C ASP A 199 10.73 -14.82 4.20
N SER A 200 10.22 -13.66 4.58
CA SER A 200 10.27 -12.43 3.80
C SER A 200 11.69 -11.93 3.58
N ALA A 201 12.58 -12.07 4.57
CA ALA A 201 13.97 -11.62 4.45
C ALA A 201 14.77 -12.52 3.49
N GLN A 202 14.56 -13.83 3.53
CA GLN A 202 15.14 -14.78 2.60
C GLN A 202 14.66 -14.53 1.17
N ALA A 203 13.36 -14.35 0.98
CA ALA A 203 12.77 -14.06 -0.32
C ALA A 203 13.29 -12.72 -0.89
N LEU A 204 13.37 -11.68 -0.06
CA LEU A 204 13.87 -10.38 -0.47
C LEU A 204 15.35 -10.43 -0.90
N ARG A 205 16.21 -11.12 -0.14
CA ARG A 205 17.63 -11.30 -0.52
C ARG A 205 17.78 -11.97 -1.87
N LYS A 206 17.00 -13.03 -2.13
CA LYS A 206 17.00 -13.72 -3.43
C LYS A 206 16.53 -12.79 -4.54
N ALA A 207 15.43 -12.07 -4.33
CA ALA A 207 14.88 -11.16 -5.32
C ALA A 207 15.85 -10.03 -5.67
N VAL A 208 16.52 -9.42 -4.69
CA VAL A 208 17.55 -8.39 -4.94
C VAL A 208 18.67 -8.93 -5.82
N GLN A 209 19.17 -10.14 -5.55
CA GLN A 209 20.22 -10.77 -6.37
C GLN A 209 19.75 -10.97 -7.82
N GLU A 210 18.54 -11.47 -8.01
CA GLU A 210 17.95 -11.72 -9.33
C GLU A 210 17.67 -10.43 -10.10
N LEU A 211 17.18 -9.39 -9.42
CA LEU A 211 16.96 -8.06 -10.01
C LEU A 211 18.27 -7.40 -10.41
N SER A 212 19.31 -7.49 -9.57
CA SER A 212 20.65 -7.00 -9.86
C SER A 212 21.27 -7.73 -11.05
N ALA A 213 21.12 -9.06 -11.14
CA ALA A 213 21.56 -9.85 -12.28
C ALA A 213 20.85 -9.46 -13.61
N GLN A 214 19.62 -8.95 -13.53
CA GLN A 214 18.87 -8.39 -14.66
C GLN A 214 19.24 -6.92 -14.97
N GLY A 215 20.18 -6.35 -14.22
CA GLY A 215 20.71 -5.01 -14.39
C GLY A 215 19.83 -3.92 -13.78
N ALA A 216 18.93 -4.24 -12.85
CA ALA A 216 18.28 -3.22 -12.05
C ALA A 216 19.28 -2.62 -11.06
N ASP A 217 19.39 -1.29 -11.06
CA ASP A 217 20.23 -0.52 -10.15
C ASP A 217 19.43 0.12 -9.01
N ILE A 218 18.10 0.18 -9.13
CA ILE A 218 17.17 0.60 -8.09
C ILE A 218 16.20 -0.54 -7.80
N VAL A 219 15.97 -0.88 -6.53
CA VAL A 219 15.00 -1.90 -6.09
C VAL A 219 13.97 -1.30 -5.12
N VAL A 220 12.70 -1.43 -5.49
CA VAL A 220 11.56 -1.09 -4.63
C VAL A 220 10.85 -2.37 -4.21
N ALA A 221 10.76 -2.59 -2.91
CA ALA A 221 9.95 -3.66 -2.33
C ALA A 221 8.53 -3.16 -2.03
N VAL A 222 7.52 -3.90 -2.47
CA VAL A 222 6.10 -3.67 -2.16
C VAL A 222 5.66 -4.79 -1.22
N THR A 223 5.34 -4.47 0.02
CA THR A 223 5.25 -5.45 1.10
C THR A 223 3.94 -5.33 1.87
N HIS A 224 3.44 -6.46 2.37
CA HIS A 224 2.29 -6.49 3.28
C HIS A 224 2.64 -7.18 4.60
N VAL A 225 3.77 -6.80 5.22
CA VAL A 225 4.30 -7.49 6.42
C VAL A 225 4.22 -6.66 7.71
N GLY A 226 3.79 -5.39 7.61
CA GLY A 226 3.68 -4.48 8.74
C GLY A 226 4.93 -3.63 8.95
N TYR A 227 4.74 -2.39 9.37
CA TYR A 227 5.77 -1.36 9.47
C TYR A 227 7.01 -1.77 10.28
N ASP A 228 6.83 -2.41 11.44
CA ASP A 228 7.98 -2.86 12.23
C ASP A 228 8.78 -3.99 11.56
N HIS A 229 8.12 -4.82 10.76
CA HIS A 229 8.79 -5.84 9.96
C HIS A 229 9.47 -5.22 8.74
N ASP A 230 8.83 -4.25 8.07
CA ASP A 230 9.44 -3.49 6.98
C ASP A 230 10.74 -2.82 7.41
N ARG A 231 10.77 -2.18 8.58
CA ARG A 231 11.99 -1.59 9.16
C ARG A 231 13.08 -2.62 9.40
N LYS A 232 12.72 -3.80 9.92
CA LYS A 232 13.67 -4.92 10.11
C LYS A 232 14.20 -5.47 8.78
N LEU A 233 13.36 -5.54 7.75
CA LEU A 233 13.77 -5.94 6.40
C LEU A 233 14.78 -4.93 5.84
N ALA A 234 14.47 -3.64 5.92
CA ALA A 234 15.36 -2.56 5.52
C ALA A 234 16.72 -2.64 6.20
N ALA A 235 16.76 -2.97 7.50
CA ALA A 235 17.99 -3.09 8.27
C ALA A 235 18.75 -4.41 8.08
N SER A 236 18.17 -5.42 7.42
CA SER A 236 18.73 -6.79 7.36
C SER A 236 19.02 -7.31 5.94
N VAL A 237 18.66 -6.55 4.91
CA VAL A 237 18.85 -6.92 3.50
C VAL A 237 19.51 -5.77 2.74
N ASP A 238 20.68 -6.04 2.15
CA ASP A 238 21.32 -5.09 1.25
C ASP A 238 20.66 -5.10 -0.13
N GLY A 239 20.72 -3.95 -0.81
CA GLY A 239 20.29 -3.76 -2.20
C GLY A 239 18.79 -3.55 -2.41
N VAL A 240 18.04 -3.29 -1.34
CA VAL A 240 16.71 -2.65 -1.40
C VAL A 240 16.88 -1.17 -1.10
N ASP A 241 16.20 -0.29 -1.85
CA ASP A 241 16.35 1.16 -1.70
C ASP A 241 15.09 1.81 -1.12
N VAL A 242 13.92 1.28 -1.46
CA VAL A 242 12.62 1.75 -0.95
C VAL A 242 11.75 0.55 -0.59
N ILE A 243 11.07 0.62 0.56
CA ILE A 243 10.01 -0.31 0.98
C ILE A 243 8.70 0.44 1.09
N VAL A 244 7.72 0.02 0.29
CA VAL A 244 6.33 0.48 0.32
C VAL A 244 5.49 -0.59 1.00
N GLY A 245 5.08 -0.33 2.24
CA GLY A 245 4.46 -1.32 3.11
C GLY A 245 2.94 -1.17 3.31
N GLY A 246 2.33 -2.18 3.93
CA GLY A 246 0.95 -2.21 4.42
C GLY A 246 0.77 -3.01 5.71
N HIS A 247 -0.42 -3.52 5.98
CA HIS A 247 -0.82 -4.41 7.08
C HIS A 247 -1.06 -3.74 8.43
N SER A 248 -0.12 -2.91 8.89
CA SER A 248 -0.17 -2.33 10.24
C SER A 248 -0.98 -1.04 10.35
N HIS A 249 -1.53 -0.56 9.24
CA HIS A 249 -2.31 0.69 9.14
C HIS A 249 -1.52 1.92 9.61
N THR A 250 -0.20 1.91 9.44
CA THR A 250 0.68 2.92 10.01
C THR A 250 0.56 4.22 9.23
N LEU A 251 0.22 5.31 9.93
CA LEU A 251 0.42 6.65 9.39
C LEU A 251 1.83 7.12 9.72
N LEU A 252 2.62 7.38 8.69
CA LEU A 252 3.87 8.11 8.78
C LEU A 252 3.64 9.53 8.29
N SER A 253 4.22 10.52 8.96
CA SER A 253 4.04 11.91 8.57
C SER A 253 5.16 12.80 9.11
N ASN A 254 5.49 13.85 8.38
CA ASN A 254 6.41 14.89 8.84
C ASN A 254 5.68 16.05 9.55
N THR A 255 4.34 16.07 9.46
CA THR A 255 3.52 17.19 9.93
C THR A 255 2.47 16.79 10.97
N ASP A 256 2.07 15.52 11.04
CA ASP A 256 1.16 15.01 12.08
C ASP A 256 1.94 14.49 13.30
N ALA A 257 1.82 15.18 14.44
CA ALA A 257 2.45 14.79 15.69
C ALA A 257 1.95 13.45 16.26
N LYS A 258 0.84 12.91 15.74
CA LYS A 258 0.30 11.59 16.11
C LYS A 258 0.76 10.48 15.17
N ALA A 259 1.51 10.79 14.12
CA ALA A 259 2.08 9.78 13.25
C ALA A 259 3.10 8.92 14.01
N ALA A 260 3.25 7.66 13.58
CA ALA A 260 4.13 6.70 14.24
C ALA A 260 5.62 7.00 13.98
N GLY A 261 5.93 7.77 12.94
CA GLY A 261 7.27 8.13 12.54
C GLY A 261 7.28 9.09 11.35
N PRO A 262 8.48 9.57 10.95
CA PRO A 262 8.64 10.46 9.81
C PRO A 262 8.30 9.76 8.49
N TYR A 263 7.98 10.55 7.47
CA TYR A 263 7.73 10.07 6.11
C TYR A 263 8.83 10.57 5.14
N PRO A 264 9.65 9.69 4.54
CA PRO A 264 9.82 8.28 4.88
C PRO A 264 10.52 8.09 6.23
N THR A 265 10.35 6.91 6.81
CA THR A 265 11.27 6.44 7.85
C THR A 265 12.54 5.94 7.17
N VAL A 266 13.70 6.36 7.66
CA VAL A 266 14.99 6.02 7.06
C VAL A 266 15.70 5.01 7.94
N GLU A 267 15.92 3.82 7.41
CA GLU A 267 16.73 2.78 8.02
C GLU A 267 18.08 2.65 7.31
N GLN A 268 19.04 1.96 7.93
CA GLN A 268 20.34 1.68 7.33
C GLN A 268 20.43 0.19 7.00
N SER A 269 20.73 -0.13 5.75
CA SER A 269 21.01 -1.50 5.34
C SER A 269 22.31 -2.01 6.00
N PRO A 270 22.61 -3.33 5.94
CA PRO A 270 23.85 -3.87 6.49
C PRO A 270 25.13 -3.22 5.95
N SER A 271 25.13 -2.77 4.68
CA SER A 271 26.23 -2.01 4.07
C SER A 271 26.25 -0.51 4.41
N GLY A 272 25.32 -0.04 5.24
CA GLY A 272 25.22 1.35 5.68
C GLY A 272 24.60 2.30 4.66
N LYS A 273 23.82 1.78 3.69
CA LYS A 273 23.07 2.60 2.73
C LYS A 273 21.69 2.94 3.28
N PRO A 274 21.14 4.13 2.97
CA PRO A 274 19.79 4.50 3.39
C PRO A 274 18.75 3.65 2.65
N VAL A 275 17.74 3.18 3.40
CA VAL A 275 16.55 2.51 2.87
C VAL A 275 15.32 3.28 3.35
N LEU A 276 14.45 3.67 2.42
CA LEU A 276 13.28 4.50 2.70
C LEU A 276 12.04 3.63 2.91
N VAL A 277 11.44 3.67 4.09
CA VAL A 277 10.23 2.90 4.44
C VAL A 277 9.02 3.84 4.50
N VAL A 278 7.95 3.50 3.77
CA VAL A 278 6.70 4.27 3.71
C VAL A 278 5.46 3.41 3.91
N GLN A 279 4.43 3.99 4.54
CA GLN A 279 3.04 3.51 4.59
C GLN A 279 2.10 4.73 4.56
N ALA A 280 0.86 4.54 4.12
CA ALA A 280 -0.14 5.60 3.94
C ALA A 280 -1.44 5.34 4.74
N LYS A 281 -1.30 4.86 6.00
CA LYS A 281 -2.41 4.52 6.88
C LYS A 281 -3.29 3.41 6.29
N ALA A 282 -4.59 3.65 6.05
CA ALA A 282 -5.55 2.67 5.58
C ALA A 282 -6.77 3.37 4.94
N TRP A 283 -7.63 2.57 4.31
CA TRP A 283 -8.95 2.91 3.77
C TRP A 283 -8.94 3.92 2.63
N GLY A 284 -7.75 4.19 2.06
CA GLY A 284 -7.59 5.24 1.07
C GLY A 284 -7.82 6.64 1.64
N LYS A 285 -7.72 6.82 2.98
CA LYS A 285 -7.79 8.15 3.61
C LYS A 285 -6.65 9.06 3.12
N TYR A 286 -5.51 8.45 2.85
CA TYR A 286 -4.33 9.13 2.33
C TYR A 286 -3.87 8.44 1.04
N LEU A 287 -3.29 9.22 0.14
CA LEU A 287 -2.46 8.72 -0.95
C LEU A 287 -1.00 9.00 -0.58
N GLY A 288 -0.18 7.97 -0.44
CA GLY A 288 1.25 8.15 -0.23
C GLY A 288 1.89 8.85 -1.44
N ASP A 289 2.72 9.86 -1.20
CA ASP A 289 3.47 10.60 -2.23
C ASP A 289 4.92 10.76 -1.76
N LEU A 290 5.82 9.93 -2.30
CA LEU A 290 7.26 9.96 -2.01
C LEU A 290 8.01 10.34 -3.28
N GLU A 291 8.84 11.38 -3.21
CA GLU A 291 9.75 11.78 -4.26
C GLU A 291 11.19 11.47 -3.83
N VAL A 292 11.93 10.75 -4.66
CA VAL A 292 13.30 10.30 -4.36
C VAL A 292 14.25 10.66 -5.50
N ASP A 293 15.39 11.23 -5.16
CA ASP A 293 16.51 11.44 -6.07
C ASP A 293 17.57 10.38 -5.82
N PHE A 294 17.87 9.62 -6.87
CA PHE A 294 18.87 8.57 -6.87
C PHE A 294 20.14 8.99 -7.61
N ASP A 295 21.30 8.59 -7.09
CA ASP A 295 22.58 8.79 -7.77
C ASP A 295 22.79 7.82 -8.96
N ALA A 296 23.94 7.91 -9.63
CA ALA A 296 24.28 7.04 -10.77
C ALA A 296 24.38 5.55 -10.42
N LYS A 297 24.54 5.19 -9.14
CA LYS A 297 24.60 3.81 -8.64
C LYS A 297 23.25 3.31 -8.10
N GLY A 298 22.20 4.13 -8.19
CA GLY A 298 20.87 3.81 -7.70
C GLY A 298 20.70 3.97 -6.20
N VAL A 299 21.60 4.68 -5.51
CA VAL A 299 21.48 4.95 -4.07
C VAL A 299 20.58 6.17 -3.86
N PRO A 300 19.58 6.13 -2.94
CA PRO A 300 18.83 7.32 -2.53
C PRO A 300 19.76 8.35 -1.88
N ILE A 301 19.79 9.58 -2.40
CA ILE A 301 20.63 10.66 -1.84
C ILE A 301 19.83 11.88 -1.38
N ALA A 302 18.59 12.02 -1.84
CA ALA A 302 17.64 13.00 -1.33
C ALA A 302 16.21 12.48 -1.49
N TRP A 303 15.33 12.86 -0.57
CA TRP A 303 13.92 12.48 -0.61
C TRP A 303 13.06 13.54 0.07
N ARG A 304 11.80 13.61 -0.35
CA ARG A 304 10.75 14.42 0.26
C ARG A 304 9.39 13.76 0.01
N GLY A 305 8.41 14.08 0.83
CA GLY A 305 7.07 13.54 0.64
C GLY A 305 6.21 13.69 1.88
N GLU A 306 4.94 13.33 1.72
CA GLU A 306 3.92 13.30 2.77
C GLU A 306 2.72 12.50 2.23
N PRO A 307 2.03 11.65 3.03
CA PRO A 307 0.75 11.11 2.60
C PRO A 307 -0.27 12.24 2.45
N LEU A 308 -0.84 12.35 1.24
CA LEU A 308 -1.83 13.35 0.90
C LEU A 308 -3.18 12.98 1.52
N LEU A 309 -3.66 13.78 2.48
CA LEU A 309 -5.02 13.62 3.01
C LEU A 309 -6.07 13.84 1.91
N LEU A 310 -6.92 12.85 1.73
CA LEU A 310 -8.04 12.86 0.78
C LEU A 310 -9.34 13.16 1.53
N ASP A 311 -9.60 14.42 1.84
CA ASP A 311 -10.82 14.86 2.53
C ASP A 311 -11.87 15.48 1.59
N GLY A 312 -12.98 15.97 2.16
CA GLY A 312 -14.07 16.61 1.43
C GLY A 312 -13.66 17.81 0.56
N SER A 313 -12.52 18.45 0.84
CA SER A 313 -12.03 19.57 0.03
C SER A 313 -11.39 19.12 -1.29
N ARG A 314 -11.04 17.84 -1.41
CA ARG A 314 -10.41 17.28 -2.61
C ARG A 314 -11.47 16.89 -3.66
N PRO A 315 -11.22 17.21 -4.95
CA PRO A 315 -12.12 16.84 -6.02
C PRO A 315 -12.20 15.33 -6.18
N GLN A 316 -13.35 14.87 -6.68
CA GLN A 316 -13.56 13.48 -7.09
C GLN A 316 -13.48 13.39 -8.61
N ASP A 317 -12.85 12.34 -9.13
CA ASP A 317 -12.87 12.03 -10.55
C ASP A 317 -14.30 11.62 -10.99
N PRO A 318 -14.92 12.32 -11.95
CA PRO A 318 -16.31 12.06 -12.33
C PRO A 318 -16.54 10.67 -12.93
N ALA A 319 -15.56 10.13 -13.68
CA ALA A 319 -15.71 8.83 -14.34
C ALA A 319 -15.63 7.68 -13.32
N MET A 320 -14.73 7.79 -12.35
CA MET A 320 -14.64 6.86 -11.24
C MET A 320 -15.86 6.98 -10.33
N LEU A 321 -16.31 8.19 -10.01
CA LEU A 321 -17.52 8.40 -9.20
C LEU A 321 -18.75 7.73 -9.83
N ALA A 322 -18.93 7.83 -11.15
CA ALA A 322 -20.02 7.15 -11.84
C ALA A 322 -19.97 5.62 -11.69
N LYS A 323 -18.77 5.01 -11.72
CA LYS A 323 -18.59 3.57 -11.47
C LYS A 323 -18.96 3.21 -10.03
N VAL A 324 -18.49 4.00 -9.07
CA VAL A 324 -18.80 3.79 -7.64
C VAL A 324 -20.30 3.86 -7.40
N LYS A 325 -20.99 4.88 -7.94
CA LYS A 325 -22.43 5.01 -7.80
C LYS A 325 -23.20 3.86 -8.44
N ALA A 326 -22.73 3.31 -9.56
CA ALA A 326 -23.37 2.14 -10.16
C ALA A 326 -23.32 0.91 -9.22
N TRP A 327 -22.18 0.67 -8.56
CA TRP A 327 -22.06 -0.41 -7.58
C TRP A 327 -22.91 -0.16 -6.32
N GLU A 328 -23.00 1.08 -5.85
CA GLU A 328 -23.85 1.40 -4.69
C GLU A 328 -25.33 1.09 -4.91
N GLU A 329 -25.83 1.22 -6.15
CA GLU A 329 -27.20 0.83 -6.49
C GLU A 329 -27.44 -0.67 -6.23
N GLU A 330 -26.44 -1.52 -6.49
CA GLU A 330 -26.51 -2.96 -6.21
C GLU A 330 -26.50 -3.26 -4.70
N LEU A 331 -25.96 -2.35 -3.88
CA LEU A 331 -25.85 -2.50 -2.43
C LEU A 331 -27.10 -2.00 -1.67
N LYS A 332 -28.00 -1.23 -2.31
CA LYS A 332 -29.19 -0.65 -1.68
C LYS A 332 -30.08 -1.63 -0.90
N PRO A 333 -30.31 -2.89 -1.34
CA PRO A 333 -31.11 -3.83 -0.57
C PRO A 333 -30.57 -4.07 0.85
N TYR A 334 -29.26 -4.04 1.04
CA TYR A 334 -28.62 -4.22 2.35
C TYR A 334 -28.68 -2.95 3.21
N MET A 335 -28.58 -1.77 2.59
CA MET A 335 -28.59 -0.48 3.29
C MET A 335 -29.99 -0.04 3.74
N SER A 336 -31.05 -0.63 3.19
CA SER A 336 -32.44 -0.25 3.48
C SER A 336 -33.09 -1.04 4.63
N HIS A 337 -32.49 -2.16 5.07
CA HIS A 337 -33.05 -2.97 6.15
C HIS A 337 -32.57 -2.49 7.52
N VAL A 338 -33.35 -1.63 8.17
CA VAL A 338 -33.09 -1.16 9.54
C VAL A 338 -33.33 -2.30 10.54
N VAL A 339 -32.32 -2.58 11.37
CA VAL A 339 -32.32 -3.66 12.38
C VAL A 339 -32.32 -3.14 13.81
N GLY A 340 -32.08 -1.84 14.01
CA GLY A 340 -32.08 -1.23 15.32
C GLY A 340 -31.88 0.27 15.28
N LYS A 341 -31.79 0.87 16.46
CA LYS A 341 -31.55 2.29 16.64
C LYS A 341 -30.60 2.53 17.81
N LEU A 342 -29.63 3.42 17.61
CA LEU A 342 -28.71 3.86 18.65
C LEU A 342 -29.05 5.29 19.10
N THR A 343 -28.90 5.56 20.39
CA THR A 343 -29.05 6.93 20.93
C THR A 343 -27.77 7.72 20.69
N ASP A 344 -26.62 7.10 20.96
CA ASP A 344 -25.30 7.68 20.82
C ASP A 344 -24.45 6.87 19.83
N PRO A 345 -23.50 7.50 19.12
CA PRO A 345 -22.61 6.77 18.22
C PRO A 345 -21.65 5.85 19.00
N LEU A 346 -21.34 4.69 18.41
CA LEU A 346 -20.36 3.73 18.93
C LEU A 346 -19.07 3.80 18.12
N ARG A 347 -17.97 4.19 18.75
CA ARG A 347 -16.66 4.36 18.10
C ARG A 347 -15.89 3.03 18.00
N PRO A 348 -15.07 2.81 16.95
CA PRO A 348 -14.28 1.58 16.78
C PRO A 348 -12.92 1.62 17.52
N ASN A 349 -12.89 2.12 18.76
CA ASN A 349 -11.65 2.32 19.53
C ASN A 349 -11.28 1.11 20.42
N CYS A 350 -11.53 -0.11 19.94
CA CYS A 350 -11.51 -1.34 20.73
C CYS A 350 -10.13 -2.00 20.91
N ARG A 351 -9.05 -1.41 20.38
CA ARG A 351 -7.68 -1.96 20.46
C ARG A 351 -6.83 -1.37 21.59
N GLY A 352 -7.28 -0.26 22.19
CA GLY A 352 -6.55 0.47 23.25
C GLY A 352 -7.14 0.32 24.65
N GLY A 353 -8.19 -0.49 24.82
CA GLY A 353 -8.94 -0.64 26.07
C GLY A 353 -10.37 -1.08 25.82
N GLU A 354 -11.19 -1.05 26.88
CA GLU A 354 -12.63 -1.30 26.78
C GLU A 354 -13.30 -0.27 25.86
N CYS A 355 -14.26 -0.73 25.04
CA CYS A 355 -15.03 0.11 24.14
C CYS A 355 -16.50 -0.31 24.15
N ALA A 356 -17.41 0.67 24.02
CA ALA A 356 -18.86 0.40 24.02
C ALA A 356 -19.28 -0.50 22.85
N LEU A 357 -18.65 -0.35 21.67
CA LEU A 357 -18.91 -1.20 20.52
C LEU A 357 -18.56 -2.67 20.79
N GLY A 358 -17.40 -2.92 21.40
CA GLY A 358 -16.95 -4.27 21.78
C GLY A 358 -17.87 -4.90 22.83
N ASN A 359 -18.38 -4.11 23.77
CA ASN A 359 -19.38 -4.57 24.74
C ASN A 359 -20.66 -5.02 24.04
N VAL A 360 -21.18 -4.22 23.10
CA VAL A 360 -22.37 -4.60 22.29
C VAL A 360 -22.11 -5.87 21.49
N MET A 361 -20.96 -6.00 20.85
CA MET A 361 -20.61 -7.21 20.08
C MET A 361 -20.51 -8.45 20.97
N ALA A 362 -19.85 -8.35 22.13
CA ALA A 362 -19.72 -9.45 23.08
C ALA A 362 -21.09 -9.83 23.68
N ASP A 363 -21.93 -8.87 24.04
CA ASP A 363 -23.28 -9.13 24.52
C ASP A 363 -24.16 -9.78 23.47
N ALA A 364 -24.03 -9.39 22.20
CA ALA A 364 -24.74 -10.02 21.08
C ALA A 364 -24.32 -11.50 20.92
N LEU A 365 -23.02 -11.80 20.97
CA LEU A 365 -22.52 -13.19 20.95
C LEU A 365 -23.06 -14.00 22.13
N ARG A 366 -23.03 -13.44 23.34
CA ARG A 366 -23.57 -14.08 24.54
C ARG A 366 -25.08 -14.33 24.43
N ALA A 367 -25.82 -13.37 23.91
CA ALA A 367 -27.27 -13.47 23.72
C ALA A 367 -27.63 -14.53 22.67
N ALA A 368 -26.87 -14.64 21.58
CA ALA A 368 -27.07 -15.64 20.54
C ALA A 368 -26.85 -17.08 21.05
N ALA A 369 -25.92 -17.27 21.99
CA ALA A 369 -25.61 -18.58 22.57
C ALA A 369 -26.30 -18.86 23.94
N LYS A 370 -27.25 -18.02 24.37
CA LYS A 370 -27.87 -18.08 25.71
C LYS A 370 -28.42 -19.47 26.08
N ASP A 371 -28.98 -20.19 25.11
CA ASP A 371 -29.62 -21.50 25.32
C ASP A 371 -28.59 -22.64 25.49
N GLN A 372 -27.31 -22.35 25.27
CA GLN A 372 -26.18 -23.27 25.47
C GLN A 372 -25.57 -23.14 26.88
N GLY A 373 -26.16 -22.32 27.76
CA GLY A 373 -25.67 -22.11 29.12
C GLY A 373 -24.41 -21.24 29.22
N VAL A 374 -24.04 -20.52 28.15
CA VAL A 374 -22.87 -19.65 28.14
C VAL A 374 -23.03 -18.50 29.14
N ARG A 375 -21.93 -18.16 29.81
CA ARG A 375 -21.89 -17.10 30.85
C ARG A 375 -21.00 -15.91 30.48
N ALA A 376 -20.14 -16.08 29.48
CA ALA A 376 -19.22 -15.07 28.99
C ALA A 376 -19.05 -15.22 27.47
N ALA A 377 -18.69 -14.13 26.80
CA ALA A 377 -18.29 -14.10 25.40
C ALA A 377 -17.07 -13.21 25.26
N PHE A 378 -16.19 -13.55 24.32
CA PHE A 378 -14.99 -12.79 24.02
C PHE A 378 -14.97 -12.45 22.54
N ILE A 379 -14.56 -11.23 22.22
CA ILE A 379 -14.28 -10.81 20.85
C ILE A 379 -13.01 -9.98 20.85
N ASN A 380 -12.11 -10.26 19.91
CA ASN A 380 -10.87 -9.50 19.79
C ASN A 380 -11.16 -8.10 19.23
N GLY A 381 -10.51 -7.06 19.77
CA GLY A 381 -10.73 -5.68 19.32
C GLY A 381 -10.43 -5.43 17.84
N GLY A 382 -9.67 -6.31 17.19
CA GLY A 382 -9.43 -6.28 15.74
C GLY A 382 -10.64 -6.62 14.87
N ALA A 383 -11.67 -7.25 15.46
CA ALA A 383 -12.92 -7.62 14.80
C ALA A 383 -13.85 -6.43 14.53
N ALA A 384 -13.75 -5.36 15.33
CA ALA A 384 -14.50 -4.12 15.12
C ALA A 384 -13.80 -3.27 14.05
N ARG A 385 -14.32 -3.28 12.82
CA ARG A 385 -13.71 -2.65 11.63
C ARG A 385 -14.23 -1.24 11.34
N ALA A 386 -15.42 -0.92 11.81
CA ALA A 386 -16.03 0.41 11.73
C ALA A 386 -16.87 0.69 12.99
N GLY A 387 -17.25 1.94 13.18
CA GLY A 387 -18.18 2.37 14.22
C GLY A 387 -19.64 2.34 13.76
N LEU A 388 -20.56 2.75 14.63
CA LEU A 388 -21.98 2.94 14.31
C LEU A 388 -22.40 4.36 14.63
N LYS A 389 -23.21 4.96 13.76
CA LYS A 389 -23.81 6.28 13.99
C LYS A 389 -24.97 6.19 14.98
N ALA A 390 -25.31 7.32 15.59
CA ALA A 390 -26.60 7.47 16.26
C ALA A 390 -27.75 7.44 15.23
N GLY A 391 -28.94 7.06 15.69
CA GLY A 391 -30.10 6.86 14.83
C GLY A 391 -30.19 5.44 14.30
N ASP A 392 -30.82 5.29 13.14
CA ASP A 392 -31.14 3.99 12.56
C ASP A 392 -29.86 3.25 12.13
N VAL A 393 -29.79 1.97 12.51
CA VAL A 393 -28.72 1.04 12.15
C VAL A 393 -29.29 0.02 11.19
N ASN A 394 -28.68 -0.12 10.01
CA ASN A 394 -29.08 -1.10 9.00
C ASN A 394 -28.11 -2.29 8.94
N VAL A 395 -28.47 -3.33 8.17
CA VAL A 395 -27.63 -4.53 7.96
C VAL A 395 -26.27 -4.17 7.37
N GLY A 396 -26.24 -3.21 6.44
CA GLY A 396 -24.99 -2.71 5.85
C GLY A 396 -24.04 -2.09 6.87
N ASP A 397 -24.57 -1.31 7.81
CA ASP A 397 -23.77 -0.73 8.89
C ASP A 397 -23.12 -1.83 9.73
N LEU A 398 -23.88 -2.88 10.09
CA LEU A 398 -23.38 -4.03 10.85
C LEU A 398 -22.34 -4.86 10.08
N LEU A 399 -22.56 -5.09 8.78
CA LEU A 399 -21.61 -5.79 7.91
C LEU A 399 -20.33 -4.97 7.65
N THR A 400 -20.37 -3.66 7.85
CA THR A 400 -19.17 -2.81 7.81
C THR A 400 -18.44 -2.82 9.16
N VAL A 401 -19.17 -2.91 10.28
CA VAL A 401 -18.58 -3.10 11.62
C VAL A 401 -17.87 -4.45 11.74
N TYR A 402 -18.52 -5.53 11.31
CA TYR A 402 -18.01 -6.90 11.37
C TYR A 402 -18.14 -7.54 9.99
N PRO A 403 -17.15 -7.35 9.09
CA PRO A 403 -17.23 -7.79 7.70
C PRO A 403 -16.88 -9.25 7.49
N PHE A 404 -16.45 -9.95 8.54
CA PHE A 404 -16.05 -11.36 8.49
C PHE A 404 -17.28 -12.27 8.53
N GLN A 405 -17.29 -13.33 7.71
CA GLN A 405 -18.37 -14.32 7.64
C GLN A 405 -17.94 -15.67 8.20
#